data_AF-A0ABD1MHT6-F1
#
_entry.id   AF-A0ABD1MHT6-F1
#
_cell.length_a   1.000
_cell.length_b   1.000
_cell.length_c   1.000
_cell.angle_alpha   90.00
_cell.angle_beta   90.00
_cell.angle_gamma   90.00
#
_symmetry.space_group_name_H-M   'P 1'
#
loop_
_entity.id
_entity.type
_entity.pdbx_description
1 polymer ?
#
loop_
_entity_poly.entity_id
_entity_poly.type
_entity_poly.pdbx_seq_one_letter_code
_entity_poly.pdbx_strand_id
1 'polypeptide(L)'
;MALVKSLETSTNSDRFQQLKTFNESKAGVKGLVDFGVTHVPLIFLRPPEDLAAEAPISGDTRFTVPVVDLVGERDHVVSEVRRAVEKVGLFQVVNHEVAETAMEKMVVTARRFHEAAREVKEKYYTKEKGKKVKYGSNFDLYRSKFASWRDTLFCAMAPPPILPQELPLLCRARSRVRFPAGAIAEGEIVGAEARDITMEYSRQVQVLGGLLFALLSEVLGPKGDHLEGMDCSKGHSILMHYYPPCPQPHLTLGTNRHSDPDFLTLLLQDHIGGLQILH
;
A
#
# COMPACT_ATOMS: atom_id res chain seq x y z
N MET A 1 13.69 -36.74 2.46
CA MET A 1 14.63 -36.69 1.31
C MET A 1 13.97 -36.86 -0.07
N ALA A 2 12.85 -37.58 -0.22
CA ALA A 2 12.12 -37.66 -1.50
C ALA A 2 11.34 -36.36 -1.86
N LEU A 3 10.84 -35.63 -0.86
CA LEU A 3 10.10 -34.37 -1.07
C LEU A 3 10.99 -33.21 -1.57
N VAL A 4 12.28 -33.23 -1.21
CA VAL A 4 13.25 -32.18 -1.60
C VAL A 4 13.71 -32.36 -3.05
N LYS A 5 13.91 -33.60 -3.51
CA LYS A 5 14.23 -33.90 -4.91
C LYS A 5 13.10 -33.61 -5.90
N SER A 6 11.84 -33.57 -5.44
CA SER A 6 10.69 -33.22 -6.28
C SER A 6 10.56 -31.71 -6.56
N LEU A 7 11.24 -30.86 -5.77
CA LEU A 7 11.21 -29.41 -5.94
C LEU A 7 12.35 -28.89 -6.83
N GLU A 8 13.38 -29.70 -7.07
CA GLU A 8 14.58 -29.34 -7.85
C GLU A 8 14.41 -29.46 -9.38
N THR A 9 13.25 -29.89 -9.87
CA THR A 9 13.00 -30.08 -11.32
C THR A 9 11.80 -29.30 -11.85
N SER A 10 11.50 -28.13 -11.30
CA SER A 10 10.65 -27.17 -12.02
C SER A 10 11.54 -26.48 -13.06
N THR A 11 11.39 -26.84 -14.34
CA THR A 11 12.11 -26.14 -15.40
C THR A 11 11.66 -24.67 -15.45
N ASN A 12 12.51 -23.79 -15.99
CA ASN A 12 12.16 -22.38 -16.19
C ASN A 12 10.87 -22.21 -17.04
N SER A 13 10.60 -23.20 -17.91
CA SER A 13 9.37 -23.32 -18.68
C SER A 13 8.13 -23.55 -17.80
N ASP A 14 8.22 -24.43 -16.79
CA ASP A 14 7.11 -24.71 -15.87
C ASP A 14 6.75 -23.50 -15.02
N ARG A 15 7.76 -22.77 -14.54
CA ARG A 15 7.56 -21.51 -13.81
C ARG A 15 6.87 -20.47 -14.70
N PHE A 16 7.35 -20.28 -15.93
CA PHE A 16 6.76 -19.32 -16.86
C PHE A 16 5.29 -19.64 -17.16
N GLN A 17 4.97 -20.92 -17.38
CA GLN A 17 3.59 -21.34 -17.63
C GLN A 17 2.69 -21.09 -16.42
N GLN A 18 3.16 -21.35 -15.20
CA GLN A 18 2.40 -21.03 -13.98
C GLN A 18 2.18 -19.52 -13.82
N LEU A 19 3.20 -18.69 -14.06
CA LEU A 19 3.06 -17.23 -14.01
C LEU A 19 2.05 -16.73 -15.05
N LYS A 20 2.07 -17.31 -16.26
CA LYS A 20 1.12 -17.02 -17.33
C LYS A 20 -0.30 -17.39 -16.92
N THR A 21 -0.53 -18.62 -16.48
CA THR A 21 -1.85 -19.09 -16.02
C THR A 21 -2.37 -18.26 -14.84
N PHE A 22 -1.53 -17.96 -13.86
CA PHE A 22 -1.89 -17.10 -12.73
C PHE A 22 -2.31 -15.69 -13.21
N ASN A 23 -1.53 -15.08 -14.09
CA ASN A 23 -1.84 -13.75 -14.62
C ASN A 23 -3.11 -13.73 -15.47
N GLU A 24 -3.31 -14.73 -16.33
CA GLU A 24 -4.49 -14.86 -17.20
C GLU A 24 -5.77 -15.12 -16.42
N SER A 25 -5.68 -15.71 -15.22
CA SER A 25 -6.83 -15.91 -14.33
C SER A 25 -7.49 -14.61 -13.87
N LYS A 26 -6.72 -13.51 -13.82
CA LYS A 26 -7.09 -12.18 -13.28
C LYS A 26 -7.67 -12.20 -11.86
N ALA A 27 -7.57 -13.32 -11.16
CA ALA A 27 -8.21 -13.53 -9.86
C ALA A 27 -7.36 -12.96 -8.71
N GLY A 28 -6.03 -12.89 -8.91
CA GLY A 28 -5.07 -12.51 -7.89
C GLY A 28 -4.86 -13.62 -6.85
N VAL A 29 -4.07 -13.32 -5.82
CA VAL A 29 -3.78 -14.24 -4.71
C VAL A 29 -5.05 -14.56 -3.93
N LYS A 30 -5.95 -13.58 -3.75
CA LYS A 30 -7.25 -13.82 -3.12
C LYS A 30 -8.07 -14.87 -3.86
N GLY A 31 -8.02 -14.88 -5.19
CA GLY A 31 -8.67 -15.92 -5.99
C GLY A 31 -8.12 -17.33 -5.74
N LEU A 32 -6.81 -17.46 -5.43
CA LEU A 32 -6.22 -18.74 -5.03
C LEU A 32 -6.76 -19.20 -3.67
N VAL A 33 -6.86 -18.26 -2.72
CA VAL A 33 -7.42 -18.55 -1.39
C VAL A 33 -8.89 -18.95 -1.48
N ASP A 34 -9.68 -18.26 -2.32
CA ASP A 34 -11.09 -18.58 -2.54
C ASP A 34 -11.29 -19.94 -3.21
N PHE A 35 -10.31 -20.40 -3.99
CA PHE A 35 -10.28 -21.75 -4.57
C PHE A 35 -9.87 -22.83 -3.54
N GLY A 36 -9.46 -22.45 -2.32
CA GLY A 36 -9.13 -23.39 -1.26
C GLY A 36 -7.75 -24.02 -1.40
N VAL A 37 -6.76 -23.30 -1.95
CA VAL A 37 -5.39 -23.82 -2.03
C VAL A 37 -4.85 -24.17 -0.64
N THR A 38 -4.34 -25.39 -0.49
CA THR A 38 -3.73 -25.88 0.77
C THR A 38 -2.22 -25.74 0.78
N HIS A 39 -1.61 -25.48 -0.39
CA HIS A 39 -0.19 -25.31 -0.56
C HIS A 39 0.08 -24.05 -1.38
N VAL A 40 1.16 -23.34 -1.04
CA VAL A 40 1.59 -22.14 -1.77
C VAL A 40 2.16 -22.57 -3.12
N PRO A 41 1.65 -22.05 -4.25
CA PRO A 41 2.18 -22.40 -5.57
C PRO A 41 3.65 -22.02 -5.74
N LEU A 42 4.37 -22.77 -6.57
CA LEU A 42 5.82 -22.63 -6.77
C LEU A 42 6.26 -21.20 -7.13
N ILE A 43 5.41 -20.45 -7.83
CA ILE A 43 5.73 -19.08 -8.23
C ILE A 43 5.91 -18.11 -7.06
N PHE A 44 5.32 -18.41 -5.89
CA PHE A 44 5.38 -17.61 -4.65
C PHE A 44 6.39 -18.14 -3.63
N LEU A 45 6.93 -19.35 -3.84
CA LEU A 45 7.90 -19.94 -2.93
C LEU A 45 9.21 -19.17 -2.99
N ARG A 46 9.73 -18.80 -1.82
CA ARG A 46 11.08 -18.25 -1.69
C ARG A 46 12.13 -19.30 -2.05
N PRO A 47 13.18 -18.92 -2.78
CA PRO A 47 14.35 -19.76 -2.98
C PRO A 47 14.96 -20.23 -1.64
N PRO A 48 15.48 -21.47 -1.55
CA PRO A 48 16.09 -21.99 -0.32
C PRO A 48 17.21 -21.11 0.23
N GLU A 49 17.99 -20.47 -0.64
CA GLU A 49 19.05 -19.53 -0.24
C GLU A 49 18.49 -18.28 0.45
N ASP A 50 17.34 -17.76 0.02
CA ASP A 50 16.68 -16.60 0.64
C ASP A 50 16.05 -16.98 1.99
N LEU A 51 15.56 -18.22 2.11
CA LEU A 51 15.07 -18.79 3.38
C LEU A 51 16.21 -19.00 4.38
N ALA A 52 17.36 -19.50 3.93
CA ALA A 52 18.52 -19.74 4.78
C ALA A 52 19.23 -18.45 5.20
N ALA A 53 19.20 -17.42 4.35
CA ALA A 53 19.77 -16.11 4.62
C ALA A 53 18.85 -15.22 5.47
N GLU A 54 17.68 -15.70 5.87
CA GLU A 54 16.75 -14.94 6.69
C GLU A 54 17.36 -14.72 8.09
N ALA A 55 17.80 -13.48 8.33
CA ALA A 55 18.23 -13.07 9.66
C ALA A 55 17.09 -13.36 10.66
N PRO A 56 17.41 -13.87 11.86
CA PRO A 56 16.39 -14.07 12.88
C PRO A 56 15.65 -12.75 13.11
N ILE A 57 14.31 -12.81 13.20
CA ILE A 57 13.53 -11.66 13.64
C ILE A 57 14.11 -11.26 14.99
N SER A 58 14.78 -10.11 15.03
CA SER A 58 15.39 -9.62 16.24
C SER A 58 14.27 -9.37 17.24
N GLY A 59 14.25 -10.12 18.33
CA GLY A 59 13.45 -9.80 19.51
C GLY A 59 14.03 -8.64 20.31
N ASP A 60 14.98 -7.89 19.73
CA ASP A 60 15.62 -6.76 20.38
C ASP A 60 14.61 -5.63 20.59
N THR A 61 14.00 -5.63 21.77
CA THR A 61 13.06 -4.61 22.21
C THR A 61 13.71 -3.24 22.40
N ARG A 62 15.03 -3.09 22.21
CA ARG A 62 15.73 -1.79 22.33
C ARG A 62 15.54 -0.91 21.11
N PHE A 63 15.24 -1.49 19.95
CA PHE A 63 14.95 -0.70 18.76
C PHE A 63 13.46 -0.34 18.75
N THR A 64 13.18 0.97 18.74
CA THR A 64 11.82 1.50 18.60
C THR A 64 11.79 2.47 17.44
N VAL A 65 10.82 2.29 16.54
CA VAL A 65 10.54 3.27 15.50
C VAL A 65 10.23 4.63 16.15
N PRO A 66 10.94 5.71 15.80
CA PRO A 66 10.66 7.04 16.34
C PRO A 66 9.22 7.47 16.10
N VAL A 67 8.62 8.18 17.06
CA VAL A 67 7.29 8.76 16.95
C VAL A 67 7.43 10.28 17.00
N VAL A 68 6.94 10.97 15.97
CA VAL A 68 6.98 12.43 15.86
C VAL A 68 5.58 12.99 16.08
N ASP A 69 5.43 13.83 17.10
CA ASP A 69 4.20 14.60 17.34
C ASP A 69 4.24 15.89 16.52
N LEU A 70 3.25 16.10 15.66
CA LEU A 70 3.21 17.25 14.75
C LEU A 70 2.65 18.53 15.39
N VAL A 71 2.15 18.48 16.63
CA VAL A 71 1.56 19.65 17.34
C VAL A 71 2.60 20.42 18.18
N GLY A 72 3.85 19.94 18.23
CA GLY A 72 4.94 20.61 18.97
C GLY A 72 5.45 21.92 18.34
N GLU A 73 6.33 22.62 19.07
CA GLU A 73 7.06 23.77 18.52
C GLU A 73 7.85 23.36 17.28
N ARG A 74 7.83 24.19 16.23
CA ARG A 74 8.39 23.86 14.90
C ARG A 74 9.83 23.35 14.97
N ASP A 75 10.70 24.03 15.71
CA ASP A 75 12.12 23.67 15.86
C ASP A 75 12.30 22.29 16.51
N HIS A 76 11.44 21.96 17.49
CA HIS A 76 11.45 20.65 18.12
C HIS A 76 11.01 19.56 17.14
N VAL A 77 9.91 19.79 16.41
CA VAL A 77 9.42 18.84 15.40
C VAL A 77 10.47 18.60 14.31
N VAL A 78 11.11 19.66 13.79
CA VAL A 78 12.19 19.56 12.79
C VAL A 78 13.38 18.73 13.33
N SER A 79 13.76 18.94 14.59
CA SER A 79 14.84 18.18 15.24
C SER A 79 14.51 16.69 15.39
N GLU A 80 13.26 16.38 15.77
CA GLU A 80 12.77 15.00 15.87
C GLU A 80 12.71 14.30 14.50
N VAL A 81 12.19 14.99 13.47
CA VAL A 81 12.19 14.48 12.09
C VAL A 81 13.62 14.23 11.62
N ARG A 82 14.55 15.18 11.83
CA ARG A 82 15.98 15.03 11.47
C ARG A 82 16.55 13.76 12.07
N ARG A 83 16.40 13.59 13.39
CA ARG A 83 16.93 12.42 14.11
C ARG A 83 16.36 11.12 13.57
N ALA A 84 15.07 11.09 13.24
CA ALA A 84 14.41 9.91 12.72
C ALA A 84 14.90 9.53 11.31
N VAL A 85 14.99 10.50 10.39
CA VAL A 85 15.42 10.23 9.02
C VAL A 85 16.91 9.90 8.93
N GLU A 86 17.77 10.54 9.73
CA GLU A 86 19.22 10.28 9.72
C GLU A 86 19.58 8.91 10.31
N LYS A 87 18.85 8.45 11.32
CA LYS A 87 19.18 7.21 12.04
C LYS A 87 18.44 5.98 11.52
N VAL A 88 17.20 6.15 11.06
CA VAL A 88 16.30 5.03 10.76
C VAL A 88 15.77 5.10 9.34
N GLY A 89 15.48 6.30 8.83
CA GLY A 89 14.80 6.46 7.54
C GLY A 89 13.31 6.10 7.58
N LEU A 90 12.75 5.84 8.77
CA LEU A 90 11.34 5.52 9.01
C LEU A 90 10.91 6.02 10.39
N PHE A 91 9.71 6.60 10.47
CA PHE A 91 9.10 7.08 11.70
C PHE A 91 7.58 7.07 11.62
N GLN A 92 6.94 7.07 12.78
CA GLN A 92 5.51 7.28 12.93
C GLN A 92 5.23 8.76 13.16
N VAL A 93 4.07 9.21 12.71
CA VAL A 93 3.56 10.56 13.01
C VAL A 93 2.27 10.44 13.80
N VAL A 94 2.08 11.32 14.78
CA VAL A 94 0.83 11.44 15.54
C VAL A 94 0.33 12.89 15.48
N ASN A 95 -0.95 13.08 15.81
CA ASN A 95 -1.63 14.38 15.71
C ASN A 95 -1.47 15.02 14.31
N HIS A 96 -1.64 14.19 13.28
CA HIS A 96 -1.38 14.52 11.88
C HIS A 96 -2.59 15.08 11.12
N GLU A 97 -3.69 15.40 11.82
CA GLU A 97 -4.93 16.00 11.28
C GLU A 97 -5.70 15.19 10.21
N VAL A 98 -5.16 14.08 9.70
CA VAL A 98 -5.94 13.10 8.93
C VAL A 98 -7.00 12.47 9.84
N ALA A 99 -8.27 12.65 9.49
CA ALA A 99 -9.41 12.20 10.26
C ALA A 99 -9.39 10.68 10.43
N GLU A 100 -9.52 10.21 11.66
CA GLU A 100 -9.59 8.78 12.00
C GLU A 100 -10.65 8.05 11.17
N THR A 101 -11.85 8.65 11.06
CA THR A 101 -12.93 8.07 10.25
C THR A 101 -12.60 7.97 8.76
N ALA A 102 -11.68 8.80 8.22
CA ALA A 102 -11.22 8.68 6.84
C ALA A 102 -10.23 7.51 6.69
N MET A 103 -9.31 7.36 7.63
CA MET A 103 -8.37 6.23 7.70
C MET A 103 -9.12 4.89 7.81
N GLU A 104 -10.05 4.78 8.76
CA GLU A 104 -10.89 3.58 8.95
C GLU A 104 -11.66 3.21 7.68
N LYS A 105 -12.33 4.19 7.07
CA LYS A 105 -13.07 3.99 5.81
C LYS A 105 -12.13 3.53 4.70
N MET A 106 -10.91 4.04 4.64
CA MET A 106 -9.95 3.64 3.63
C MET A 106 -9.53 2.17 3.78
N VAL A 107 -9.24 1.72 5.01
CA VAL A 107 -8.92 0.31 5.32
C VAL A 107 -10.10 -0.60 4.97
N VAL A 108 -11.32 -0.23 5.38
CA VAL A 108 -12.54 -1.00 5.07
C VAL A 108 -12.79 -1.05 3.56
N THR A 109 -12.61 0.05 2.86
CA THR A 109 -12.75 0.15 1.41
C THR A 109 -11.76 -0.73 0.67
N ALA A 110 -10.48 -0.68 1.06
CA ALA A 110 -9.44 -1.54 0.50
C ALA A 110 -9.82 -3.02 0.65
N ARG A 111 -10.25 -3.44 1.84
CA ARG A 111 -10.75 -4.81 2.09
C ARG A 111 -11.95 -5.14 1.21
N ARG A 112 -12.99 -4.29 1.19
CA ARG A 112 -14.21 -4.52 0.40
C ARG A 112 -13.93 -4.72 -1.08
N PHE A 113 -13.01 -3.95 -1.66
CA PHE A 113 -12.64 -4.12 -3.05
C PHE A 113 -12.01 -5.50 -3.30
N HIS A 114 -11.06 -5.92 -2.46
CA HIS A 114 -10.35 -7.19 -2.65
C HIS A 114 -11.20 -8.43 -2.35
N GLU A 115 -12.16 -8.31 -1.44
CA GLU A 115 -13.17 -9.33 -1.12
C GLU A 115 -14.31 -9.39 -2.14
N ALA A 116 -14.43 -8.42 -3.05
CA ALA A 116 -15.46 -8.44 -4.07
C ALA A 116 -15.25 -9.60 -5.06
N ALA A 117 -16.34 -9.98 -5.72
CA ALA A 117 -16.33 -11.00 -6.78
C ALA A 117 -15.28 -10.67 -7.85
N ARG A 118 -14.69 -11.72 -8.43
CA ARG A 118 -13.62 -11.59 -9.45
C ARG A 118 -14.06 -10.70 -10.61
N GLU A 119 -15.32 -10.80 -11.03
CA GLU A 119 -15.92 -10.06 -12.14
C GLU A 119 -15.95 -8.54 -11.89
N VAL A 120 -15.88 -8.11 -10.63
CA VAL A 120 -15.74 -6.69 -10.26
C VAL A 120 -14.29 -6.25 -10.41
N LYS A 121 -13.36 -7.07 -9.89
CA LYS A 121 -11.92 -6.75 -9.83
C LYS A 121 -11.23 -6.86 -11.20
N GLU A 122 -11.65 -7.83 -12.03
CA GLU A 122 -11.03 -8.09 -13.34
C GLU A 122 -11.13 -6.91 -14.31
N LYS A 123 -12.13 -6.04 -14.13
CA LYS A 123 -12.30 -4.80 -14.90
C LYS A 123 -11.12 -3.84 -14.77
N TYR A 124 -10.41 -3.93 -13.64
CA TYR A 124 -9.23 -3.13 -13.34
C TYR A 124 -7.94 -3.92 -13.56
N TYR A 125 -8.01 -5.21 -13.89
CA TYR A 125 -6.82 -6.05 -14.05
C TYR A 125 -6.06 -5.68 -15.33
N THR A 126 -4.91 -5.02 -15.18
CA THR A 126 -4.12 -4.58 -16.33
C THR A 126 -2.64 -4.39 -15.98
N LYS A 127 -1.78 -4.66 -16.95
CA LYS A 127 -0.34 -4.35 -16.91
C LYS A 127 0.04 -3.13 -17.77
N GLU A 128 -0.95 -2.49 -18.40
CA GLU A 128 -0.73 -1.35 -19.29
C GLU A 128 -0.12 -0.17 -18.52
N LYS A 129 0.87 0.48 -19.15
CA LYS A 129 1.40 1.77 -18.69
C LYS A 129 0.34 2.85 -18.95
N GLY A 130 0.25 3.86 -18.08
CA GLY A 130 -0.65 5.01 -18.26
C GLY A 130 -2.09 4.87 -17.75
N LYS A 131 -2.60 3.66 -17.45
CA LYS A 131 -3.90 3.52 -16.76
C LYS A 131 -3.81 4.11 -15.35
N LYS A 132 -4.75 4.96 -14.95
CA LYS A 132 -4.74 5.58 -13.61
C LYS A 132 -5.15 4.60 -12.51
N VAL A 133 -6.07 3.68 -12.80
CA VAL A 133 -6.53 2.65 -11.85
C VAL A 133 -6.16 1.28 -12.37
N LYS A 134 -5.47 0.48 -11.55
CA LYS A 134 -5.02 -0.87 -11.92
C LYS A 134 -5.13 -1.82 -10.74
N TYR A 135 -5.54 -3.04 -11.03
CA TYR A 135 -5.54 -4.15 -10.09
C TYR A 135 -4.56 -5.23 -10.54
N GLY A 136 -3.83 -5.82 -9.59
CA GLY A 136 -2.95 -6.93 -9.84
C GLY A 136 -2.12 -7.31 -8.61
N SER A 137 -1.45 -8.46 -8.66
CA SER A 137 -0.71 -8.97 -7.51
C SER A 137 0.72 -8.44 -7.42
N ASN A 138 1.43 -8.44 -8.56
CA ASN A 138 2.85 -8.11 -8.63
C ASN A 138 3.12 -7.28 -9.90
N PHE A 139 3.70 -6.08 -9.75
CA PHE A 139 4.06 -5.22 -10.89
C PHE A 139 5.23 -5.81 -11.70
N ASP A 140 6.10 -6.54 -11.01
CA ASP A 140 7.33 -7.17 -11.48
C ASP A 140 7.18 -8.70 -11.67
N LEU A 141 5.95 -9.23 -11.73
CA LEU A 141 5.63 -10.67 -11.73
C LEU A 141 6.54 -11.57 -12.59
N TYR A 142 6.93 -11.11 -13.78
CA TYR A 142 7.77 -11.88 -14.72
C TYR A 142 9.28 -11.65 -14.57
N ARG A 143 9.69 -10.74 -13.69
CA ARG A 143 11.08 -10.35 -13.44
C ARG A 143 11.57 -10.83 -12.06
N SER A 144 10.68 -10.89 -11.07
CA SER A 144 11.04 -11.31 -9.72
C SER A 144 11.40 -12.80 -9.65
N LYS A 145 12.37 -13.13 -8.78
CA LYS A 145 12.74 -14.51 -8.45
C LYS A 145 11.55 -15.32 -7.94
N PHE A 146 10.69 -14.68 -7.16
CA PHE A 146 9.42 -15.21 -6.65
C PHE A 146 8.40 -14.07 -6.49
N ALA A 147 7.13 -14.38 -6.65
CA ALA A 147 6.03 -13.44 -6.53
C ALA A 147 5.66 -13.23 -5.05
N SER A 148 5.17 -12.03 -4.73
CA SER A 148 4.63 -11.69 -3.41
C SER A 148 3.20 -12.23 -3.23
N TRP A 149 2.89 -12.75 -2.04
CA TRP A 149 1.57 -13.21 -1.61
C TRP A 149 0.67 -12.02 -1.24
N ARG A 150 0.32 -11.22 -2.24
CA ARG A 150 -0.43 -9.96 -2.08
C ARG A 150 -1.20 -9.61 -3.34
N ASP A 151 -2.34 -8.95 -3.17
CA ASP A 151 -3.04 -8.23 -4.23
C ASP A 151 -2.99 -6.71 -4.00
N THR A 152 -3.02 -5.92 -5.07
CA THR A 152 -2.92 -4.46 -5.01
C THR A 152 -3.91 -3.81 -5.96
N LEU A 153 -4.67 -2.86 -5.44
CA LEU A 153 -5.34 -1.84 -6.24
C LEU A 153 -4.51 -0.55 -6.19
N PHE A 154 -3.97 -0.17 -7.33
CA PHE A 154 -3.19 1.04 -7.54
C PHE A 154 -4.08 2.15 -8.13
N CYS A 155 -4.01 3.34 -7.56
CA CYS A 155 -4.69 4.54 -8.03
C CYS A 155 -3.68 5.69 -8.17
N ALA A 156 -3.34 6.08 -9.39
CA ALA A 156 -2.63 7.33 -9.67
C ALA A 156 -3.61 8.50 -9.49
N MET A 157 -3.43 9.27 -8.43
CA MET A 157 -4.31 10.37 -8.06
C MET A 157 -3.96 11.65 -8.80
N ALA A 158 -2.66 11.93 -9.00
CA ALA A 158 -2.13 13.05 -9.80
C ALA A 158 -0.65 12.81 -10.19
N PRO A 159 -0.13 13.47 -11.26
CA PRO A 159 -0.82 14.23 -12.30
C PRO A 159 -1.07 13.41 -13.60
N PRO A 160 -2.09 13.76 -14.43
CA PRO A 160 -3.18 14.69 -14.14
C PRO A 160 -4.14 14.10 -13.09
N PRO A 161 -4.94 14.94 -12.38
CA PRO A 161 -5.91 14.47 -11.41
C PRO A 161 -6.81 13.35 -11.97
N ILE A 162 -7.06 12.33 -11.15
CA ILE A 162 -8.05 11.29 -11.47
C ILE A 162 -9.47 11.84 -11.31
N LEU A 163 -10.35 11.51 -12.27
CA LEU A 163 -11.77 11.80 -12.09
C LEU A 163 -12.37 10.75 -11.15
N PRO A 164 -13.22 11.12 -10.17
CA PRO A 164 -13.76 10.14 -9.25
C PRO A 164 -14.44 8.96 -9.94
N GLN A 165 -15.10 9.18 -11.08
CA GLN A 165 -15.79 8.12 -11.83
C GLN A 165 -14.84 7.02 -12.36
N GLU A 166 -13.54 7.31 -12.49
CA GLU A 166 -12.51 6.34 -12.86
C GLU A 166 -12.24 5.33 -11.71
N LEU A 167 -12.50 5.70 -10.46
CA LEU A 167 -12.33 4.82 -9.30
C LEU A 167 -13.42 3.73 -9.25
N PRO A 168 -13.09 2.54 -8.70
CA PRO A 168 -14.08 1.50 -8.45
C PRO A 168 -15.25 2.01 -7.62
N LEU A 169 -16.46 1.55 -7.94
CA LEU A 169 -17.67 1.96 -7.21
C LEU A 169 -17.53 1.72 -5.69
N LEU A 170 -16.86 0.65 -5.29
CA LEU A 170 -16.61 0.34 -3.87
C LEU A 170 -15.67 1.35 -3.19
N CYS A 171 -14.80 2.02 -3.95
CA CYS A 171 -13.91 3.08 -3.48
C CYS A 171 -14.59 4.45 -3.36
N ARG A 172 -15.81 4.55 -3.89
CA ARG A 172 -16.63 5.75 -3.94
C ARG A 172 -17.86 5.69 -3.04
N ALA A 173 -18.47 4.50 -2.96
CA ALA A 173 -19.76 4.33 -2.32
C ALA A 173 -19.71 4.63 -0.82
N ARG A 174 -20.65 5.48 -0.36
CA ARG A 174 -20.90 5.69 1.07
C ARG A 174 -21.22 4.37 1.76
N SER A 175 -20.64 4.12 2.93
CA SER A 175 -21.34 3.29 3.93
C SER A 175 -22.66 4.01 4.22
N ARG A 176 -23.80 3.37 3.95
CA ARG A 176 -25.12 3.90 4.34
C ARG A 176 -25.22 3.92 5.87
N VAL A 177 -24.65 4.93 6.50
CA VAL A 177 -25.10 5.36 7.83
C VAL A 177 -26.32 6.23 7.57
N ARG A 178 -27.48 5.75 7.99
CA ARG A 178 -28.75 6.45 7.87
C ARG A 178 -28.72 7.62 8.87
N PHE A 179 -28.42 8.83 8.41
CA PHE A 179 -28.67 10.01 9.24
C PHE A 179 -30.19 10.22 9.32
N PRO A 180 -30.76 10.47 10.51
CA PRO A 180 -32.18 10.80 10.63
C PRO A 180 -32.46 12.05 9.80
N ALA A 181 -33.53 12.00 9.01
CA ALA A 181 -33.94 13.09 8.15
C ALA A 181 -34.35 14.30 9.01
N GLY A 182 -33.64 15.42 8.86
CA GLY A 182 -34.04 16.67 9.51
C GLY A 182 -32.89 17.61 9.85
N ALA A 183 -32.09 18.01 8.86
CA ALA A 183 -31.33 19.26 8.89
C ALA A 183 -30.62 19.46 7.55
N ILE A 184 -31.25 20.19 6.62
CA ILE A 184 -30.51 20.95 5.61
C ILE A 184 -31.17 22.33 5.52
N ALA A 185 -30.45 23.34 6.00
CA ALA A 185 -30.69 24.72 5.61
C ALA A 185 -30.06 24.91 4.23
N GLU A 186 -30.80 25.52 3.32
CA GLU A 186 -30.40 25.82 1.95
C GLU A 186 -29.33 26.92 1.93
N GLY A 187 -28.32 26.75 1.06
CA GLY A 187 -27.39 27.82 0.69
C GLY A 187 -25.92 27.50 0.85
N GLU A 188 -25.41 26.47 0.16
CA GLU A 188 -23.98 26.46 -0.23
C GLU A 188 -23.77 25.58 -1.48
N ILE A 189 -23.32 26.22 -2.56
CA ILE A 189 -22.96 25.59 -3.83
C ILE A 189 -21.55 24.96 -3.68
N VAL A 190 -21.46 23.98 -2.77
CA VAL A 190 -20.34 23.03 -2.59
C VAL A 190 -20.90 21.58 -2.55
N GLY A 191 -22.19 21.41 -2.82
CA GLY A 191 -23.00 20.26 -2.37
C GLY A 191 -23.09 19.02 -3.27
N ALA A 192 -22.25 18.82 -4.29
CA ALA A 192 -22.42 17.67 -5.21
C ALA A 192 -21.14 16.91 -5.60
N GLU A 193 -19.97 17.21 -5.04
CA GLU A 193 -18.90 16.21 -4.94
C GLU A 193 -19.27 15.25 -3.80
N ALA A 194 -19.92 14.16 -4.15
CA ALA A 194 -20.46 13.21 -3.19
C ALA A 194 -19.36 12.42 -2.46
N ARG A 195 -18.57 13.04 -1.56
CA ARG A 195 -17.76 12.41 -0.49
C ARG A 195 -17.18 11.02 -0.85
N ASP A 196 -16.49 10.91 -1.98
CA ASP A 196 -15.86 9.67 -2.40
C ASP A 196 -14.77 9.31 -1.38
N ILE A 197 -14.82 8.09 -0.83
CA ILE A 197 -13.97 7.70 0.31
C ILE A 197 -12.49 7.89 -0.02
N THR A 198 -12.05 7.39 -1.17
CA THR A 198 -10.65 7.49 -1.60
C THR A 198 -10.24 8.93 -1.92
N MET A 199 -11.13 9.75 -2.49
CA MET A 199 -10.82 11.16 -2.80
C MET A 199 -10.68 12.00 -1.52
N GLU A 200 -11.56 11.80 -0.54
CA GLU A 200 -11.47 12.49 0.75
C GLU A 200 -10.18 12.11 1.48
N TYR A 201 -9.87 10.81 1.54
CA TYR A 201 -8.62 10.35 2.15
C TYR A 201 -7.39 10.93 1.41
N SER A 202 -7.40 10.88 0.07
CA SER A 202 -6.33 11.43 -0.76
C SER A 202 -6.08 12.91 -0.48
N ARG A 203 -7.13 13.72 -0.38
CA ARG A 203 -7.03 15.15 -0.08
C ARG A 203 -6.38 15.40 1.29
N GLN A 204 -6.78 14.66 2.33
CA GLN A 204 -6.20 14.81 3.67
C GLN A 204 -4.73 14.37 3.71
N VAL A 205 -4.42 13.25 3.07
CA VAL A 205 -3.04 12.74 2.98
C VAL A 205 -2.15 13.66 2.15
N GLN A 206 -2.68 14.34 1.14
CA GLN A 206 -1.93 15.34 0.37
C GLN A 206 -1.53 16.55 1.23
N VAL A 207 -2.43 17.02 2.12
CA VAL A 207 -2.11 18.08 3.08
C VAL A 207 -1.02 17.62 4.05
N LEU A 208 -1.15 16.41 4.62
CA LEU A 208 -0.12 15.84 5.49
C LEU A 208 1.22 15.68 4.76
N GLY A 209 1.21 15.16 3.52
CA GLY A 209 2.39 15.03 2.68
C GLY A 209 3.09 16.37 2.47
N GLY A 210 2.34 17.43 2.13
CA GLY A 210 2.89 18.77 1.98
C GLY A 210 3.57 19.29 3.26
N LEU A 211 2.95 19.08 4.42
CA LEU A 211 3.56 19.43 5.72
C LEU A 211 4.87 18.66 5.95
N LEU A 212 4.90 17.36 5.65
CA LEU A 212 6.10 16.53 5.82
C LEU A 212 7.20 16.91 4.83
N PHE A 213 6.87 17.25 3.57
CA PHE A 213 7.83 17.77 2.61
C PHE A 213 8.44 19.11 3.06
N ALA A 214 7.65 20.01 3.66
CA ALA A 214 8.17 21.24 4.23
C ALA A 214 9.13 20.97 5.40
N LEU A 215 8.75 20.07 6.33
CA LEU A 215 9.62 19.63 7.43
C LEU A 215 10.94 19.03 6.92
N LEU A 216 10.88 18.13 5.94
CA LEU A 216 12.06 17.50 5.36
C LEU A 216 12.94 18.51 4.60
N SER A 217 12.35 19.52 3.96
CA SER A 217 13.11 20.60 3.33
C SER A 217 13.87 21.42 4.37
N GLU A 218 13.24 21.76 5.50
CA GLU A 218 13.90 22.43 6.63
C GLU A 218 15.02 21.58 7.25
N VAL A 219 14.85 20.25 7.29
CA VAL A 219 15.91 19.33 7.70
C VAL A 219 17.11 19.38 6.73
N LEU A 220 16.88 19.50 5.43
CA LEU A 220 17.95 19.58 4.43
C LEU A 220 18.64 20.95 4.39
N GLY A 221 17.97 22.02 4.85
CA GLY A 221 18.57 23.35 4.95
C GLY A 221 17.54 24.47 5.17
N PRO A 222 18.00 25.74 5.26
CA PRO A 222 17.14 26.87 5.65
C PRO A 222 16.07 27.25 4.59
N LYS A 223 16.10 26.67 3.39
CA LYS A 223 15.09 26.88 2.35
C LYS A 223 14.03 25.79 2.45
N GLY A 224 12.95 26.08 3.18
CA GLY A 224 11.84 25.14 3.44
C GLY A 224 11.03 24.70 2.22
N ASP A 225 11.35 25.18 1.02
CA ASP A 225 10.69 24.86 -0.26
C ASP A 225 11.56 24.00 -1.19
N HIS A 226 12.73 23.54 -0.73
CA HIS A 226 13.70 22.85 -1.59
C HIS A 226 13.12 21.60 -2.29
N LEU A 227 12.38 20.76 -1.56
CA LEU A 227 11.80 19.53 -2.12
C LEU A 227 10.61 19.82 -3.05
N GLU A 228 9.88 20.90 -2.80
CA GLU A 228 8.81 21.35 -3.69
C GLU A 228 9.39 21.88 -5.01
N GLY A 229 10.47 22.66 -4.95
CA GLY A 229 11.20 23.14 -6.13
C GLY A 229 11.84 22.03 -6.98
N MET A 230 12.06 20.85 -6.40
CA MET A 230 12.51 19.64 -7.12
C MET A 230 11.37 18.75 -7.59
N ASP A 231 10.12 19.20 -7.46
CA ASP A 231 8.93 18.46 -7.88
C ASP A 231 8.68 17.15 -7.11
N CYS A 232 9.31 16.95 -5.95
CA CYS A 232 9.21 15.69 -5.20
C CYS A 232 7.77 15.38 -4.72
N SER A 233 6.95 16.42 -4.53
CA SER A 233 5.55 16.30 -4.11
C SER A 233 4.54 16.29 -5.27
N LYS A 234 4.98 16.34 -6.54
CA LYS A 234 4.07 16.40 -7.71
C LYS A 234 3.29 15.11 -7.92
N GLY A 235 3.93 13.96 -7.68
CA GLY A 235 3.30 12.65 -7.85
C GLY A 235 2.50 12.26 -6.62
N HIS A 236 1.25 11.83 -6.81
CA HIS A 236 0.45 11.26 -5.73
C HIS A 236 -0.24 9.98 -6.20
N SER A 237 0.03 8.88 -5.51
CA SER A 237 -0.58 7.58 -5.76
C SER A 237 -1.02 6.93 -4.46
N ILE A 238 -2.11 6.17 -4.53
CA ILE A 238 -2.60 5.35 -3.41
C ILE A 238 -2.51 3.89 -3.82
N LEU A 239 -1.86 3.09 -2.97
CA LEU A 239 -1.76 1.65 -3.11
C LEU A 239 -2.58 1.00 -2.00
N MET A 240 -3.65 0.32 -2.38
CA MET A 240 -4.45 -0.50 -1.49
C MET A 240 -3.93 -1.93 -1.57
N HIS A 241 -3.05 -2.29 -0.65
CA HIS A 241 -2.53 -3.64 -0.53
C HIS A 241 -3.47 -4.54 0.27
N TYR A 242 -3.62 -5.77 -0.18
CA TYR A 242 -4.38 -6.80 0.51
C TYR A 242 -3.56 -8.08 0.58
N TYR A 243 -3.41 -8.62 1.80
CA TYR A 243 -2.61 -9.80 2.11
C TYR A 243 -3.56 -10.92 2.56
N PRO A 244 -4.03 -11.80 1.64
CA PRO A 244 -4.90 -12.90 2.00
C PRO A 244 -4.21 -13.87 2.99
N PRO A 245 -4.95 -14.61 3.81
CA PRO A 245 -4.39 -15.69 4.63
C PRO A 245 -3.53 -16.65 3.79
N CYS A 246 -2.36 -17.01 4.31
CA CYS A 246 -1.41 -17.88 3.63
C CYS A 246 -1.35 -19.25 4.34
N PRO A 247 -1.49 -20.38 3.61
CA PRO A 247 -1.44 -21.71 4.24
C PRO A 247 -0.02 -22.10 4.67
N GLN A 248 1.02 -21.50 4.07
CA GLN A 248 2.43 -21.79 4.40
C GLN A 248 3.23 -20.47 4.51
N PRO A 249 2.96 -19.65 5.53
CA PRO A 249 3.50 -18.28 5.62
C PRO A 249 5.04 -18.23 5.75
N HIS A 250 5.68 -19.32 6.20
CA HIS A 250 7.14 -19.42 6.30
C HIS A 250 7.83 -19.60 4.94
N LEU A 251 7.08 -19.89 3.86
CA LEU A 251 7.63 -20.16 2.53
C LEU A 251 7.50 -18.99 1.55
N THR A 252 6.79 -17.92 1.91
CA THR A 252 6.52 -16.78 1.03
C THR A 252 6.54 -15.47 1.81
N LEU A 253 6.41 -14.34 1.12
CA LEU A 253 6.32 -13.01 1.72
C LEU A 253 5.14 -12.25 1.14
N GLY A 254 4.49 -11.44 1.98
CA GLY A 254 3.49 -10.49 1.50
C GLY A 254 4.10 -9.42 0.59
N THR A 255 5.35 -9.02 0.83
CA THR A 255 6.11 -8.12 -0.04
C THR A 255 7.59 -8.46 0.08
N ASN A 256 8.28 -8.52 -1.06
CA ASN A 256 9.71 -8.81 -1.12
C ASN A 256 10.54 -7.68 -0.48
N ARG A 257 11.77 -7.97 -0.05
CA ARG A 257 12.71 -6.93 0.40
C ARG A 257 12.92 -5.89 -0.70
N HIS A 258 12.71 -4.62 -0.36
CA HIS A 258 12.92 -3.48 -1.24
C HIS A 258 13.15 -2.23 -0.42
N SER A 259 13.61 -1.18 -1.10
CA SER A 259 13.46 0.20 -0.69
C SER A 259 12.44 0.85 -1.61
N ASP A 260 11.61 1.73 -1.08
CA ASP A 260 10.63 2.42 -1.90
C ASP A 260 11.35 3.30 -2.95
N PRO A 261 10.85 3.35 -4.20
CA PRO A 261 11.45 4.15 -5.26
C PRO A 261 10.98 5.62 -5.23
N ASP A 262 10.07 5.97 -4.33
CA ASP A 262 9.54 7.32 -4.17
C ASP A 262 10.31 8.12 -3.11
N PHE A 263 9.98 9.40 -2.97
CA PHE A 263 10.64 10.27 -1.99
C PHE A 263 10.10 10.05 -0.57
N LEU A 264 8.78 9.88 -0.45
CA LEU A 264 8.08 9.72 0.83
C LEU A 264 6.86 8.83 0.65
N THR A 265 6.85 7.71 1.39
CA THR A 265 5.68 6.83 1.52
C THR A 265 4.96 7.10 2.85
N LEU A 266 3.64 7.30 2.80
CA LEU A 266 2.77 7.35 3.97
C LEU A 266 1.99 6.04 4.08
N LEU A 267 2.29 5.25 5.10
CA LEU A 267 1.71 3.94 5.32
C LEU A 267 0.61 3.97 6.39
N LEU A 268 -0.59 3.55 6.00
CA LEU A 268 -1.69 3.24 6.91
C LEU A 268 -1.85 1.72 7.01
N GLN A 269 -1.71 1.16 8.22
CA GLN A 269 -1.86 -0.27 8.48
C GLN A 269 -3.22 -0.58 9.12
N ASP A 270 -3.67 -1.83 8.99
CA ASP A 270 -4.74 -2.34 9.84
C ASP A 270 -4.18 -2.78 11.22
N HIS A 271 -5.06 -3.28 12.08
CA HIS A 271 -4.70 -3.72 13.43
C HIS A 271 -3.83 -4.99 13.48
N ILE A 272 -3.61 -5.68 12.34
CA ILE A 272 -2.78 -6.89 12.27
C ILE A 272 -1.32 -6.50 12.03
N GLY A 273 -1.09 -5.53 11.14
CA GLY A 273 0.25 -5.06 10.80
C GLY A 273 1.03 -6.06 9.94
N GLY A 274 2.30 -6.28 10.26
CA GLY A 274 3.20 -7.18 9.52
C GLY A 274 4.30 -6.47 8.72
N LEU A 275 4.45 -5.15 8.87
CA LEU A 275 5.62 -4.42 8.39
C LEU A 275 6.87 -4.90 9.16
N GLN A 276 7.93 -5.19 8.42
CA GLN A 276 9.24 -5.47 8.97
C GLN A 276 10.25 -4.55 8.29
N ILE A 277 11.17 -3.99 9.09
CA ILE A 277 12.22 -3.10 8.61
C ILE A 277 13.58 -3.72 8.89
N LEU A 278 14.55 -3.42 8.04
CA LEU A 278 15.94 -3.75 8.29
C LEU A 278 16.58 -2.53 8.98
N HIS A 279 17.11 -2.72 10.19
CA HIS A 279 17.68 -1.67 11.02
C HIS A 279 19.07 -2.04 11.55
#